data_AF-A0A9D9U576-F1
#
_entry.id   AF-A0A9D9U576-F1
#
_cell.length_a   1.000
_cell.length_b   1.000
_cell.length_c   1.000
_cell.angle_alpha   90.00
_cell.angle_beta   90.00
_cell.angle_gamma   90.00
#
_symmetry.space_group_name_H-M   'P 1'
#
loop_
_entity.id
_entity.type
_entity.pdbx_description
1 polymer ?
#
loop_
_entity_poly.entity_id
_entity_poly.type
_entity_poly.pdbx_seq_one_letter_code
_entity_poly.pdbx_strand_id
1 'polypeptide(L)' 'MKSITIEGQLRTGFGKGASRQLRSQELVPGVIYGGEKEISFS' A
#
# COMPACT_ATOMS: atom_id res chain seq x y z
N MET A 1 22.36 -12.98 -1.33
CA MET A 1 20.93 -12.62 -1.39
C MET A 1 20.82 -11.22 -1.98
N LYS A 2 19.85 -10.98 -2.86
CA LYS A 2 19.55 -9.63 -3.34
C LYS A 2 18.42 -9.07 -2.49
N SER A 3 18.60 -7.88 -1.93
CA SER A 3 17.57 -7.14 -1.19
C SER A 3 17.19 -5.88 -1.96
N ILE A 4 15.95 -5.45 -1.79
CA ILE A 4 15.42 -4.19 -2.32
C ILE A 4 14.69 -3.51 -1.16
N THR A 5 14.88 -2.20 -1.01
CA THR A 5 14.17 -1.38 -0.03
C THR A 5 12.98 -0.72 -0.73
N ILE A 6 11.79 -0.83 -0.14
CA ILE A 6 10.57 -0.16 -0.62
C ILE A 6 10.09 0.74 0.51
N GLU A 7 9.99 2.03 0.23
CA GLU A 7 9.40 3.02 1.14
C GLU A 7 7.94 3.21 0.78
N GLY A 8 7.07 3.28 1.79
CA GLY A 8 5.63 3.42 1.59
C GLY A 8 4.95 4.06 2.80
N GLN A 9 3.74 4.54 2.60
CA GLN A 9 2.95 5.23 3.63
C GLN A 9 1.74 4.39 4.03
N LEU A 10 1.35 4.44 5.30
CA LEU A 10 0.16 3.75 5.79
C LEU A 10 -1.11 4.33 5.16
N ARG A 11 -1.99 3.44 4.69
CA ARG A 11 -3.27 3.85 4.11
C ARG A 11 -4.29 4.12 5.20
N THR A 12 -4.94 5.28 5.11
CA THR A 12 -6.09 5.66 5.95
C THR A 12 -7.44 5.45 5.25
N GLY A 13 -7.43 5.22 3.92
CA GLY A 13 -8.62 5.07 3.09
C GLY A 13 -8.66 3.77 2.28
N PHE A 14 -9.85 3.15 2.23
CA PHE A 14 -10.09 1.83 1.62
C PHE A 14 -11.19 1.85 0.55
N GLY A 15 -11.22 0.82 -0.29
CA GLY A 15 -12.23 0.66 -1.35
C GLY A 15 -11.91 1.37 -2.67
N LYS A 16 -12.88 1.33 -3.60
CA LYS A 16 -12.73 1.76 -4.99
C LYS A 16 -12.35 3.24 -5.14
N GLY A 17 -13.03 4.13 -4.41
CA GLY A 17 -12.79 5.57 -4.49
C GLY A 17 -11.39 5.95 -4.02
N ALA A 18 -11.03 5.58 -2.80
CA ALA A 18 -9.71 5.84 -2.23
C ALA A 18 -8.58 5.27 -3.09
N SER A 19 -8.74 4.02 -3.57
CA SER A 19 -7.72 3.40 -4.42
C SER A 19 -7.61 4.04 -5.81
N ARG A 20 -8.68 4.66 -6.34
CA ARG A 20 -8.61 5.44 -7.59
C ARG A 20 -7.89 6.77 -7.38
N GLN A 21 -8.17 7.45 -6.27
CA GLN A 21 -7.51 8.71 -5.92
C GLN A 21 -6.00 8.52 -5.73
N LEU A 22 -5.58 7.47 -5.02
CA LEU A 22 -4.16 7.13 -4.87
C LEU A 22 -3.46 6.92 -6.23
N ARG A 23 -4.08 6.12 -7.12
CA ARG A 23 -3.52 5.89 -8.47
C ARG A 23 -3.46 7.17 -9.32
N SER A 24 -4.38 8.12 -9.13
CA SER A 24 -4.32 9.41 -9.83
C SER A 24 -3.19 10.32 -9.35
N GLN A 25 -2.62 10.03 -8.18
CA GLN A 25 -1.44 10.68 -7.61
C GLN A 25 -0.16 9.84 -7.86
N GLU A 26 -0.22 8.90 -8.81
CA GLU A 26 0.87 7.97 -9.14
C GLU A 26 1.29 7.03 -7.99
N LEU A 27 0.49 6.95 -6.93
CA LEU A 27 0.72 6.03 -5.81
C LEU A 27 0.14 4.64 -6.11
N VAL A 28 0.79 3.61 -5.57
CA VAL A 28 0.43 2.21 -5.82
C VAL A 28 -0.06 1.57 -4.52
N PRO A 29 -1.37 1.36 -4.35
CA PRO A 29 -1.88 0.70 -3.15
C PRO A 29 -1.44 -0.77 -3.09
N GLY A 30 -0.82 -1.16 -1.98
CA GLY A 30 -0.36 -2.51 -1.66
C GLY A 30 -0.85 -3.01 -0.29
N VAL A 31 -0.68 -4.32 -0.06
CA VAL A 31 -0.99 -4.99 1.21
C VAL A 31 0.14 -5.97 1.54
N ILE A 32 0.66 -5.91 2.77
CA ILE A 32 1.58 -6.92 3.33
C ILE A 32 0.73 -7.86 4.19
N TYR A 33 0.80 -9.15 3.88
CA TYR A 33 0.14 -10.23 4.61
C TYR A 33 1.16 -11.25 5.11
N GLY A 34 0.74 -12.16 5.99
CA GLY A 34 1.58 -13.24 6.53
C GLY A 34 2.11 -13.01 7.96
N GLY A 35 1.75 -11.90 8.60
CA GLY A 35 1.93 -11.68 10.04
C GLY A 35 0.61 -11.79 10.82
N GLU A 36 0.59 -11.35 12.07
CA GLU A 36 -0.62 -11.34 12.92
C GLU A 36 -1.74 -10.45 12.35
N LYS A 37 -1.38 -9.39 11.62
CA LYS A 37 -2.30 -8.43 11.03
C LYS A 37 -1.85 -8.03 9.63
N GLU A 38 -2.82 -7.71 8.78
CA GLU A 38 -2.57 -7.15 7.46
C GLU A 38 -2.21 -5.67 7.56
N ILE A 39 -1.22 -5.24 6.76
CA ILE A 39 -0.80 -3.84 6.68
C ILE A 39 -1.07 -3.32 5.28
N SER A 40 -1.95 -2.32 5.17
CA SER A 40 -2.24 -1.63 3.91
C SER A 40 -1.36 -0.39 3.77
N PHE A 41 -0.66 -0.27 2.64
CA PHE A 41 0.27 0.82 2.37
C PHE A 41 0.14 1.31 0.91
N SER A 42 0.69 2.48 0.59
CA SER A 42 0.73 3.05 -0.77
C SER A 42 1.97 3.88 -1.02
#